data_AF-A0A368BXF1-F1
#
_entry.id   AF-A0A368BXF1-F1
#
_cell.length_a   1.000
_cell.length_b   1.000
_cell.length_c   1.000
_cell.angle_alpha   90.00
_cell.angle_beta   90.00
_cell.angle_gamma   90.00
#
_symmetry.space_group_name_H-M   'P 1'
#
loop_
_entity.id
_entity.type
_entity.pdbx_description
1 polymer ?
#
loop_
_entity_poly.entity_id
_entity_poly.type
_entity_poly.pdbx_seq_one_letter_code
_entity_poly.pdbx_strand_id
1 'polypeptide(L)' 'MNKISDAFSNHLTNWGLVWFCLIFWGSIFNAALSFIVFSETNLFLNYAGFVAGLLLGFYAKHKNWSWLG' A
#
# COMPACT_ATOMS: atom_id res chain seq x y z
N MET A 1 -24.39 -18.08 4.43
CA MET A 1 -23.02 -17.51 4.33
C MET A 1 -22.75 -16.70 5.59
N ASN A 2 -21.56 -16.80 6.17
CA ASN A 2 -21.24 -16.14 7.44
C ASN A 2 -21.05 -14.63 7.21
N LYS A 3 -21.77 -13.78 7.96
CA LYS A 3 -21.74 -12.30 7.86
C LYS A 3 -20.32 -11.71 7.83
N ILE A 4 -19.36 -12.37 8.51
CA ILE A 4 -17.95 -11.97 8.56
C ILE A 4 -17.28 -12.12 7.19
N SER A 5 -17.57 -13.20 6.47
CA SER A 5 -17.03 -13.45 5.13
C SER A 5 -17.51 -12.38 4.14
N ASP A 6 -18.78 -12.00 4.23
CA ASP A 6 -19.35 -10.98 3.35
C ASP A 6 -18.75 -9.59 3.64
N ALA A 7 -18.59 -9.25 4.92
CA ALA A 7 -17.92 -8.02 5.33
C ALA A 7 -16.47 -7.95 4.85
N PHE A 8 -15.73 -9.07 4.94
CA PHE A 8 -14.34 -9.15 4.49
C PHE A 8 -14.22 -9.02 2.97
N SER A 9 -15.04 -9.76 2.21
CA SER A 9 -15.08 -9.63 0.75
C SER A 9 -15.43 -8.20 0.33
N ASN A 10 -16.45 -7.59 0.95
CA ASN A 10 -16.86 -6.24 0.59
C ASN A 10 -15.77 -5.20 0.92
N HIS A 11 -15.00 -5.42 1.99
CA HIS A 11 -13.84 -4.58 2.29
C HIS A 11 -12.74 -4.75 1.23
N LEU A 12 -12.34 -5.99 0.92
CA LEU A 12 -11.29 -6.24 -0.08
C LEU A 12 -11.67 -5.69 -1.46
N THR A 13 -12.91 -5.83 -1.90
CA THR A 13 -13.36 -5.28 -3.19
C THR A 13 -13.28 -3.74 -3.20
N ASN A 14 -13.70 -3.07 -2.13
CA ASN A 14 -13.71 -1.60 -2.06
C ASN A 14 -12.36 -0.97 -1.68
N TRP A 15 -11.44 -1.74 -1.12
CA TRP A 15 -10.14 -1.27 -0.64
C TRP A 15 -8.97 -1.92 -1.35
N GLY A 16 -9.22 -2.78 -2.33
CA GLY A 16 -8.21 -3.51 -3.09
C GLY A 16 -7.13 -2.59 -3.65
N LEU A 17 -7.51 -1.42 -4.17
CA LEU A 17 -6.57 -0.40 -4.68
C LEU A 17 -5.63 0.15 -3.58
N VAL A 18 -6.13 0.37 -2.37
CA VAL A 18 -5.31 0.83 -1.24
C VAL A 18 -4.32 -0.25 -0.82
N TRP A 19 -4.78 -1.50 -0.72
CA TRP A 19 -3.94 -2.65 -0.38
C TRP A 19 -2.90 -2.95 -1.47
N PHE A 20 -3.28 -2.84 -2.74
CA PHE A 20 -2.38 -2.94 -3.88
C PHE A 20 -1.28 -1.90 -3.79
N CYS A 21 -1.61 -0.62 -3.60
CA CYS A 21 -0.62 0.43 -3.45
C CYS A 21 0.27 0.25 -2.21
N LEU A 22 -0.30 -0.20 -1.08
CA LEU A 22 0.49 -0.51 0.11
C LEU A 22 1.57 -1.56 -0.20
N ILE A 23 1.22 -2.67 -0.84
CA ILE A 23 2.18 -3.77 -1.07
C ILE A 23 3.11 -3.43 -2.23
N PHE A 24 2.56 -3.05 -3.38
CA PHE A 24 3.32 -2.83 -4.60
C PHE A 24 4.16 -1.55 -4.53
N TRP A 25 3.52 -0.40 -4.36
CA TRP A 25 4.23 0.88 -4.28
C TRP A 25 5.03 1.01 -3.00
N GLY A 26 4.56 0.44 -1.89
CA GLY A 26 5.34 0.40 -0.64
C GLY A 26 6.66 -0.34 -0.80
N SER A 27 6.69 -1.46 -1.54
CA SER A 27 7.92 -2.20 -1.84
C SER A 27 8.87 -1.39 -2.74
N ILE A 28 8.34 -0.71 -3.75
CA ILE A 28 9.14 0.15 -4.64
C ILE A 28 9.75 1.31 -3.85
N PHE A 29 8.96 2.02 -3.03
CA PHE A 29 9.46 3.11 -2.21
C PHE A 29 10.47 2.65 -1.18
N ASN A 30 10.24 1.50 -0.55
CA ASN A 30 11.19 0.90 0.37
C ASN A 30 12.53 0.59 -0.30
N ALA A 31 12.51 -0.04 -1.48
CA ALA A 31 13.72 -0.31 -2.25
C ALA A 31 14.43 0.98 -2.68
N ALA A 32 13.68 1.99 -3.15
CA ALA A 32 14.22 3.28 -3.53
C ALA A 32 14.89 4.01 -2.35
N LEU A 33 14.24 4.04 -1.19
CA LEU A 33 14.78 4.61 0.05
C LEU A 33 16.04 3.88 0.50
N SER A 34 16.02 2.54 0.48
CA SER A 34 17.17 1.73 0.85
C SER A 34 18.37 1.97 -0.07
N PHE A 35 18.12 2.18 -1.36
CA PHE A 35 19.16 2.52 -2.35
C PHE A 35 19.75 3.92 -2.10
N ILE A 36 18.92 4.93 -1.81
CA ILE A 36 19.38 6.31 -1.62
C ILE A 36 20.21 6.46 -0.34
N VAL A 37 19.80 5.79 0.74
CA VAL A 37 20.41 5.97 2.06
C VAL A 37 21.68 5.10 2.23
N PHE A 38 21.99 4.21 1.27
CA PHE A 38 23.12 3.26 1.34
C PHE A 38 23.24 2.56 2.71
N SER A 39 22.10 2.31 3.34
CA SER A 39 22.03 1.79 4.71
C SER A 39 21.55 0.36 4.68
N GLU A 40 22.17 -0.46 5.53
CA GLU A 40 21.63 -1.75 5.96
C GLU A 40 20.17 -1.59 6.40
N THR A 41 19.37 -2.62 6.15
CA THR A 41 17.91 -2.66 6.32
C THR A 41 17.45 -2.09 7.67
N ASN A 42 17.19 -0.79 7.70
CA ASN A 42 16.66 -0.11 8.87
C ASN A 42 15.14 -0.32 8.90
N LEU A 43 14.62 -0.86 10.01
CA LEU A 43 13.19 -1.07 10.22
C LEU A 43 12.39 0.23 9.98
N PHE A 44 12.94 1.38 10.40
CA PHE A 44 12.28 2.67 10.21
C PHE A 44 12.13 3.05 8.73
N LEU A 45 13.16 2.80 7.91
CA LEU A 45 13.10 3.05 6.46
C LEU A 45 12.11 2.10 5.77
N ASN A 46 12.06 0.84 6.22
CA ASN A 46 11.05 -0.13 5.77
C ASN A 46 9.63 0.38 6.02
N TYR A 47 9.33 0.77 7.26
CA TYR A 47 8.02 1.33 7.59
C TYR A 47 7.72 2.60 6.79
N ALA A 48 8.70 3.47 6.58
CA ALA A 48 8.51 4.70 5.79
C ALA A 48 8.10 4.39 4.34
N GLY A 49 8.71 3.40 3.69
CA GLY A 49 8.33 2.98 2.34
C GLY A 49 6.89 2.48 2.26
N PHE A 50 6.49 1.60 3.17
CA PHE A 50 5.12 1.08 3.21
C PHE A 50 4.08 2.14 3.61
N VAL A 51 4.43 3.07 4.50
CA VAL A 51 3.58 4.22 4.84
C VAL A 51 3.37 5.12 3.61
N ALA A 52 4.42 5.38 2.82
CA ALA A 52 4.29 6.12 1.57
C ALA A 52 3.38 5.39 0.56
N GLY A 53 3.52 4.06 0.44
CA GLY A 53 2.63 3.24 -0.41
C GLY A 53 1.17 3.28 0.04
N LEU A 54 0.93 3.24 1.36
CA LEU A 54 -0.40 3.36 1.94
C LEU A 54 -1.02 4.74 1.70
N LEU A 55 -0.25 5.82 1.90
CA LEU A 55 -0.70 7.19 1.63
C LEU A 55 -1.04 7.37 0.15
N LEU A 56 -0.23 6.81 -0.75
CA LEU A 56 -0.51 6.79 -2.19
C LEU A 56 -1.82 6.04 -2.47
N GLY A 57 -2.04 4.88 -1.85
CA GLY A 57 -3.28 4.12 -1.98
C GLY A 57 -4.51 4.90 -1.56
N PHE A 58 -4.46 5.58 -0.41
CA PHE A 58 -5.53 6.46 0.04
C PHE A 58 -5.77 7.62 -0.92
N TYR A 59 -4.69 8.26 -1.39
CA TYR A 59 -4.78 9.36 -2.34
C TYR A 59 -5.40 8.92 -3.68
N ALA A 60 -4.94 7.79 -4.22
CA ALA A 60 -5.44 7.23 -5.47
C ALA A 60 -6.91 6.79 -5.36
N LYS A 61 -7.31 6.22 -4.22
CA LYS A 61 -8.72 5.91 -3.93
C LYS A 61 -9.59 7.18 -3.88
N HIS A 62 -9.13 8.25 -3.21
CA HIS A 62 -9.88 9.51 -3.17
C HIS A 62 -9.98 10.17 -4.55
N LYS A 63 -8.93 10.07 -5.36
CA LYS A 63 -8.88 10.64 -6.73
C LYS A 63 -9.50 9.74 -7.80
N ASN A 64 -10.05 8.57 -7.45
CA ASN A 64 -10.59 7.58 -8.39
C ASN A 64 -9.63 7.24 -9.53
N TRP A 65 -8.35 7.03 -9.23
CA TRP A 65 -7.36 6.67 -10.23
C TRP A 65 -7.60 5.24 -10.75
N SER A 66 -8.31 5.13 -11.87
CA SER A 66 -8.66 3.86 -12.52
C SER A 66 -7.49 3.10 -13.14
N TRP A 67 -6.28 3.66 -13.13
CA TRP A 67 -5.08 3.05 -13.69
C TRP A 67 -4.14 2.47 -12.62
N LEU A 68 -4.36 2.84 -11.35
CA LEU A 68 -3.60 2.29 -10.21
C LEU A 68 -4.35 1.16 -9.47
N GLY A 69 -5.54 0.79 -9.91
CA GLY A 69 -6.25 -0.39 -9.42
C GLY A 69 -7.40 -0.81 -10.31
#